data_AF-A0A7D9J826-F1
#
_entry.id   AF-A0A7D9J826-F1
#
_cell.length_a   1.000
_cell.length_b   1.000
_cell.length_c   1.000
_cell.angle_alpha   90.00
_cell.angle_beta   90.00
_cell.angle_gamma   90.00
#
_symmetry.space_group_name_H-M   'P 1'
#
loop_
_entity.id
_entity.type
_entity.pdbx_description
1 polymer ?
#
loop_
_entity_poly.entity_id
_entity_poly.type
_entity_poly.pdbx_seq_one_letter_code
_entity_poly.pdbx_strand_id
1 'polypeptide(L)'
;SSPRDHGVRVNCICPAGVYTDMVSSFLNSTWEGRYKPPQELVDHMPKTDEAARKKYLKPSDVGNEVMKLINDESKNGQVLLITKDPEGPTQVKVENIELK
;
A
#
# COMPACT_ATOMS: atom_id res chain seq x y z
N SER A 1 5.89 28.06 -10.70
CA SER A 1 6.95 27.07 -10.90
C SER A 1 6.47 25.72 -10.42
N SER A 2 6.53 24.71 -11.26
CA SER A 2 6.31 23.32 -10.87
C SER A 2 7.52 22.80 -10.08
N PRO A 3 7.41 21.72 -9.27
CA PRO A 3 8.56 21.08 -8.64
C PRO A 3 9.67 20.70 -9.63
N ARG A 4 9.27 20.34 -10.86
CA ARG A 4 10.19 19.98 -11.94
C ARG A 4 11.10 21.15 -12.34
N ASP A 5 10.62 22.39 -12.29
CA ASP A 5 11.41 23.59 -12.62
C ASP A 5 12.58 23.79 -11.63
N HIS A 6 12.52 23.12 -10.47
CA HIS A 6 13.54 23.14 -9.42
C HIS A 6 14.33 21.83 -9.34
N GLY A 7 14.22 20.95 -10.34
CA GLY A 7 14.89 19.64 -10.34
C GLY A 7 14.29 18.62 -9.35
N VAL A 8 13.09 18.85 -8.83
CA VAL A 8 12.40 17.95 -7.91
C VAL A 8 11.50 17.00 -8.68
N ARG A 9 11.62 15.69 -8.40
CA ARG A 9 10.75 14.63 -8.94
C ARG A 9 9.66 14.28 -7.92
N VAL A 10 8.43 14.14 -8.37
CA VAL A 10 7.28 13.78 -7.53
C VAL A 10 6.63 12.52 -8.09
N ASN A 11 6.45 11.51 -7.25
CA ASN A 11 5.78 10.26 -7.57
C ASN A 11 4.87 9.88 -6.40
N CYS A 12 3.93 8.96 -6.62
CA CYS A 12 2.96 8.49 -5.63
C CYS A 12 3.00 6.97 -5.53
N ILE A 13 2.81 6.45 -4.31
CA ILE A 13 2.61 5.02 -4.06
C ILE A 13 1.25 4.84 -3.38
N CYS A 14 0.42 4.00 -3.97
CA CYS A 14 -0.93 3.67 -3.55
C CYS A 14 -0.99 2.16 -3.29
N PRO A 15 -0.55 1.70 -2.10
CA PRO A 15 -0.60 0.29 -1.78
C PRO A 15 -2.01 -0.13 -1.40
N ALA A 16 -2.35 -1.39 -1.70
CA ALA A 16 -3.44 -2.10 -1.04
C ALA A 16 -3.14 -2.25 0.48
N GLY A 17 -3.98 -2.96 1.23
CA GLY A 17 -3.78 -3.11 2.67
C GLY A 17 -2.37 -3.59 3.04
N VAL A 18 -1.67 -2.82 3.87
CA VAL A 18 -0.31 -3.10 4.35
C VAL A 18 -0.38 -3.48 5.82
N TYR A 19 0.26 -4.60 6.19
CA TYR A 19 0.30 -5.07 7.57
C TYR A 19 1.27 -4.21 8.40
N THR A 20 0.76 -3.08 8.87
CA THR A 20 1.42 -2.12 9.78
C THR A 20 0.81 -2.21 11.17
N ASP A 21 1.40 -1.52 12.15
CA ASP A 21 0.83 -1.40 13.49
C ASP A 21 -0.55 -0.73 13.49
N MET A 22 -0.81 0.15 12.52
CA MET A 22 -2.13 0.75 12.32
C MET A 22 -3.17 -0.30 11.95
N VAL A 23 -2.86 -1.17 10.98
CA VAL A 23 -3.76 -2.24 10.56
C VAL A 23 -3.90 -3.31 11.64
N SER A 24 -2.80 -3.73 12.27
CA SER A 24 -2.86 -4.74 13.35
C SER A 24 -3.67 -4.25 14.54
N SER A 25 -3.53 -2.99 14.95
CA SER A 25 -4.34 -2.37 16.00
C SER A 25 -5.84 -2.33 15.65
N PHE A 26 -6.17 -1.99 14.40
CA PHE A 26 -7.55 -2.03 13.90
C PHE A 26 -8.16 -3.45 13.93
N LEU A 27 -7.39 -4.44 13.48
CA LEU A 27 -7.81 -5.84 13.48
C LEU A 27 -8.03 -6.35 14.91
N ASN A 28 -7.08 -6.11 15.81
CA ASN A 28 -7.18 -6.52 17.22
C ASN A 28 -8.39 -5.87 17.90
N SER A 29 -8.61 -4.57 17.68
CA SER A 29 -9.78 -3.86 18.21
C SER A 29 -11.09 -4.48 17.71
N THR A 30 -11.10 -4.96 16.47
CA THR A 30 -12.28 -5.62 15.89
C THR A 30 -12.47 -7.04 16.43
N TRP A 31 -11.41 -7.85 16.50
CA TRP A 31 -11.46 -9.23 16.99
C TRP A 31 -11.83 -9.32 18.47
N GLU A 32 -11.41 -8.36 19.28
CA GLU A 32 -11.80 -8.24 20.69
C GLU A 32 -13.17 -7.58 20.90
N GLY A 33 -13.85 -7.17 19.81
CA GLY A 33 -15.16 -6.54 19.87
C GLY A 33 -15.17 -5.11 20.42
N ARG A 34 -14.01 -4.47 20.60
CA ARG A 34 -13.87 -3.06 21.01
C ARG A 34 -14.30 -2.09 19.91
N TYR A 35 -14.22 -2.53 18.66
CA TYR A 35 -14.74 -1.83 17.48
C TYR A 35 -15.62 -2.77 16.66
N LYS A 36 -16.73 -2.26 16.14
CA LYS A 36 -17.68 -3.02 15.33
C LYS A 36 -17.79 -2.36 13.94
N PRO A 37 -16.98 -2.78 12.96
CA PRO A 37 -17.11 -2.29 11.60
C PRO A 37 -18.44 -2.76 10.97
N PRO A 38 -18.87 -2.12 9.87
CA PRO A 38 -19.93 -2.66 9.02
C PRO A 38 -19.70 -4.13 8.67
N GLN A 39 -20.77 -4.92 8.61
CA GLN A 39 -20.69 -6.38 8.39
C GLN A 39 -19.96 -6.74 7.09
N GLU A 40 -20.18 -5.96 6.02
CA GLU A 40 -19.49 -6.15 4.73
C GLU A 40 -17.96 -6.11 4.87
N LEU A 41 -17.43 -5.24 5.74
CA LEU A 41 -16.01 -5.20 6.04
C LEU A 41 -15.58 -6.44 6.84
N VAL A 42 -16.37 -6.84 7.84
CA VAL A 42 -16.10 -8.01 8.68
C VAL A 42 -15.99 -9.29 7.85
N ASP A 43 -16.83 -9.45 6.84
CA ASP A 43 -16.88 -10.64 5.97
C ASP A 43 -15.60 -10.78 5.14
N HIS A 44 -14.96 -9.67 4.80
CA HIS A 44 -13.69 -9.65 4.07
C HIS A 44 -12.46 -9.54 4.96
N MET A 45 -12.62 -9.35 6.27
CA MET A 45 -11.49 -9.25 7.20
C MET A 45 -10.86 -10.61 7.51
N PRO A 46 -9.51 -10.67 7.64
CA PRO A 46 -8.86 -11.85 8.17
C PRO A 46 -9.35 -12.12 9.60
N LYS A 47 -9.51 -13.39 9.95
CA LYS A 47 -10.00 -13.81 11.28
C LYS A 47 -8.88 -14.14 12.27
N THR A 48 -7.64 -14.21 11.79
CA THR A 48 -6.45 -14.48 12.61
C THR A 48 -5.29 -13.59 12.16
N ASP A 49 -4.32 -13.40 13.04
CA ASP A 49 -3.09 -12.67 12.73
C ASP A 49 -2.31 -13.30 11.57
N GLU A 50 -2.22 -14.63 11.56
CA GLU A 50 -1.56 -15.37 10.49
C GLU A 50 -2.24 -15.14 9.13
N ALA A 51 -3.59 -15.17 9.10
CA ALA A 51 -4.34 -14.87 7.89
C ALA A 51 -4.14 -13.42 7.44
N ALA A 52 -4.04 -12.47 8.38
CA ALA A 52 -3.77 -11.07 8.08
C ALA A 52 -2.39 -10.87 7.44
N ARG A 53 -1.34 -11.49 8.00
CA ARG A 53 0.02 -11.43 7.46
C ARG A 53 0.15 -12.05 6.06
N LYS A 54 -0.67 -13.06 5.76
CA LYS A 54 -0.77 -13.66 4.42
C LYS A 54 -1.51 -12.74 3.46
N LYS A 55 -2.64 -12.17 3.88
CA LYS A 55 -3.53 -11.35 3.03
C LYS A 55 -2.94 -9.98 2.67
N TYR A 56 -2.27 -9.31 3.59
CA TYR A 56 -1.79 -7.94 3.40
C TYR A 56 -0.35 -7.88 2.87
N LEU A 57 0.01 -6.76 2.26
CA LEU A 57 1.38 -6.42 1.89
C LEU A 57 2.26 -6.29 3.13
N LYS A 58 3.53 -6.66 3.02
CA LYS A 58 4.53 -6.35 4.04
C LYS A 58 5.01 -4.90 3.83
N PRO A 59 5.43 -4.19 4.89
CA PRO A 59 6.06 -2.88 4.74
C PRO A 59 7.27 -2.89 3.78
N SER A 60 8.02 -4.00 3.74
CA SER A 60 9.14 -4.18 2.81
C SER A 60 8.72 -4.18 1.34
N ASP A 61 7.52 -4.66 1.02
CA ASP A 61 7.03 -4.69 -0.36
C ASP A 61 6.84 -3.26 -0.88
N VAL A 62 6.29 -2.38 -0.04
CA VAL A 62 6.14 -0.95 -0.34
C VAL A 62 7.51 -0.25 -0.36
N GLY A 63 8.37 -0.53 0.62
CA GLY A 63 9.71 0.06 0.71
C GLY A 63 10.57 -0.23 -0.52
N ASN A 64 10.49 -1.44 -1.08
CA ASN A 64 11.20 -1.80 -2.29
C ASN A 64 10.78 -0.94 -3.50
N GLU A 65 9.50 -0.64 -3.65
CA GLU A 65 9.01 0.24 -4.72
C GLU A 65 9.39 1.71 -4.49
N VAL A 66 9.41 2.17 -3.23
CA VAL A 66 9.96 3.51 -2.88
C VAL A 66 11.41 3.62 -3.35
N MET A 67 12.24 2.62 -3.05
CA MET A 67 13.66 2.64 -3.44
C MET A 67 13.85 2.67 -4.95
N LYS A 68 12.99 1.99 -5.73
CA LYS A 68 13.03 2.08 -7.20
C LYS A 68 12.74 3.49 -7.70
N LEU A 69 11.75 4.18 -7.14
CA LEU A 69 11.44 5.58 -7.50
C LEU A 69 12.55 6.56 -7.14
N ILE A 70 13.23 6.32 -6.01
CA ILE A 70 14.38 7.12 -5.58
C ILE A 70 15.54 6.94 -6.56
N ASN A 71 15.92 5.69 -6.84
CA ASN A 71 17.11 5.35 -7.62
C ASN A 71 16.96 5.55 -9.14
N ASP A 72 15.74 5.52 -9.68
CA ASP A 72 15.48 5.73 -11.10
C ASP A 72 15.16 7.21 -11.39
N GLU A 73 16.16 7.92 -11.91
CA GLU A 73 16.07 9.35 -12.22
C GLU A 73 15.06 9.67 -13.34
N SER A 74 14.68 8.68 -14.16
CA SER A 74 13.68 8.87 -15.21
C SER A 74 12.25 9.02 -14.66
N LYS A 75 12.03 8.74 -13.37
CA LYS A 75 10.71 8.65 -12.76
C LYS A 75 10.22 9.99 -12.23
N ASN A 76 9.19 10.53 -12.87
CA ASN A 76 8.46 11.70 -12.43
C ASN A 76 6.99 11.59 -12.86
N GLY A 77 6.07 11.94 -11.98
CA GLY A 77 4.63 11.86 -12.23
C GLY A 77 4.08 10.44 -12.28
N GLN A 78 4.76 9.46 -11.66
CA GLN A 78 4.23 8.09 -11.60
C GLN A 78 3.34 7.88 -10.39
N VAL A 79 2.28 7.09 -10.57
CA VAL A 79 1.43 6.54 -9.51
C VAL A 79 1.58 5.02 -9.54
N LEU A 80 2.12 4.45 -8.46
CA LEU A 80 2.38 3.02 -8.33
C LEU A 80 1.26 2.40 -7.49
N LEU A 81 0.40 1.63 -8.13
CA LEU A 81 -0.65 0.85 -7.48
C LEU A 81 -0.07 -0.53 -7.14
N ILE A 82 0.14 -0.79 -5.84
CA ILE A 82 0.74 -2.03 -5.36
C ILE A 82 -0.35 -2.93 -4.79
N THR A 83 -0.53 -4.10 -5.36
CA THR A 83 -1.54 -5.07 -4.90
C THR A 83 -0.89 -6.40 -4.57
N LYS A 84 -1.56 -7.18 -3.73
CA LYS A 84 -1.15 -8.53 -3.36
C LYS A 84 -2.21 -9.52 -3.79
N ASP A 85 -1.80 -10.50 -4.57
CA ASP A 85 -2.57 -11.72 -4.76
C ASP A 85 -2.31 -12.63 -3.55
N PRO A 86 -3.33 -13.16 -2.85
CA PRO A 86 -3.14 -14.08 -1.74
C PRO A 86 -2.23 -15.28 -2.04
N GLU A 87 -2.22 -15.76 -3.29
CA GLU A 87 -1.42 -16.93 -3.70
C GLU A 87 -0.29 -16.57 -4.67
N GLY A 88 -0.18 -15.30 -5.05
CA GLY A 88 0.75 -14.82 -6.07
C GLY A 88 1.79 -13.82 -5.57
N PRO A 89 2.72 -13.42 -6.44
CA PRO A 89 3.65 -12.34 -6.12
C PRO A 89 2.91 -11.00 -5.99
N THR A 90 3.54 -10.05 -5.30
CA THR A 90 3.13 -8.64 -5.31
C THR A 90 3.10 -8.12 -6.75
N GLN A 91 1.99 -7.48 -7.13
CA GLN A 91 1.80 -6.90 -8.45
C GLN A 91 1.89 -5.38 -8.35
N VAL A 92 2.51 -4.74 -9.34
CA VAL A 92 2.65 -3.29 -9.42
C VAL A 92 2.10 -2.83 -10.75
N LYS A 93 1.04 -2.03 -10.71
CA LYS A 93 0.53 -1.30 -11.88
C LYS A 93 1.02 0.14 -11.81
N VAL A 94 1.53 0.65 -12.94
CA VAL A 94 2.01 2.02 -13.05
C VAL A 94 1.02 2.84 -13.86
N GLU A 95 0.61 3.96 -13.31
CA GLU A 95 -0.12 5.00 -14.03
C GLU A 95 0.74 6.26 -14.09
N ASN A 96 0.61 7.05 -15.15
CA ASN A 96 1.34 8.30 -15.30
C ASN A 96 0.35 9.45 -15.23
N ILE A 97 0.68 10.46 -14.43
CA ILE A 97 -0.06 11.71 -14.34
C ILE A 97 0.76 12.83 -14.95
N GLU A 98 0.11 13.67 -15.74
CA GLU A 98 0.71 14.92 -16.20
C GLU A 98 0.72 15.90 -15.04
N LEU A 99 1.91 16.09 -14.45
CA LEU A 99 2.14 17.14 -13.48
C LEU A 99 2.24 18.48 -14.24
N LYS A 100 1.22 19.32 -14.08
CA LYS A 100 1.17 20.69 -14.62
C LYS A 100 2.05 21.65 -13.82
#